data_AF-A0AA40JHM0-F1
#
_entry.id   AF-A0AA40JHM0-F1
#
_cell.length_a   1.000
_cell.length_b   1.000
_cell.length_c   1.000
_cell.angle_alpha   90.00
_cell.angle_beta   90.00
_cell.angle_gamma   90.00
#
_symmetry.space_group_name_H-M   'P 1'
#
loop_
_entity.id
_entity.type
_entity.pdbx_description
1 polymer ?
#
loop_
_entity_poly.entity_id
_entity_poly.type
_entity_poly.pdbx_seq_one_letter_code
_entity_poly.pdbx_strand_id
1 'polypeptide(L)'
;MLAGARGFYWRNELQAPIGQTGMAVYAGLDYGRVRGSQPVALVGTQLAGGVIGVKGSVMTRFGGYGYDLFAGTPVYKPSGFPTNRVTLGFQLTAQF
;
A
#
# COMPACT_ATOMS: atom_id res chain seq x y z
N MET A 1 2.63 1.94 -14.50
CA MET A 1 2.68 3.15 -13.62
C MET A 1 1.72 4.18 -14.19
N LEU A 2 0.97 4.86 -13.33
CA LEU A 2 0.15 6.02 -13.71
C LEU A 2 0.95 7.29 -13.42
N ALA A 3 1.24 8.11 -14.43
CA ALA A 3 2.04 9.32 -14.28
C ALA A 3 1.37 10.48 -15.02
N GLY A 4 1.46 11.67 -14.44
CA GLY A 4 0.96 12.90 -15.06
C GLY A 4 1.60 14.15 -14.47
N ALA A 5 1.47 15.28 -15.15
CA ALA A 5 2.08 16.56 -14.75
C ALA A 5 1.52 17.09 -13.43
N ARG A 6 0.29 16.72 -13.09
CA ARG A 6 -0.35 17.01 -11.81
C ARG A 6 -1.11 15.76 -11.34
N GLY A 7 -1.30 15.62 -10.04
CA GLY A 7 -2.11 14.56 -9.49
C GLY A 7 -2.41 14.76 -8.02
N PHE A 8 -3.28 13.91 -7.51
CA PHE A 8 -3.52 13.77 -6.08
C PHE A 8 -3.67 12.28 -5.74
N TYR A 9 -3.42 11.95 -4.49
CA TYR A 9 -3.74 10.66 -3.93
C TYR A 9 -4.35 10.82 -2.54
N TRP A 10 -5.10 9.82 -2.15
CA TRP A 10 -5.72 9.69 -0.84
C TRP A 10 -5.51 8.27 -0.36
N ARG A 11 -5.06 8.12 0.88
CA ARG A 11 -4.75 6.84 1.52
C ARG A 11 -5.37 6.83 2.90
N ASN A 12 -6.08 5.75 3.21
CA ASN A 12 -6.60 5.50 4.56
C ASN A 12 -6.24 4.08 4.96
N GLU A 13 -5.89 3.94 6.22
CA GLU A 13 -5.59 2.67 6.85
C GLU A 13 -6.38 2.61 8.16
N LEU A 14 -7.05 1.49 8.39
CA LEU A 14 -7.63 1.13 9.67
C LEU A 14 -6.81 -0.02 10.25
N GLN A 15 -6.36 0.15 11.48
CA GLN A 15 -5.51 -0.81 12.17
C GLN A 15 -6.19 -1.29 13.46
N ALA A 16 -6.12 -2.58 13.71
CA ALA A 16 -6.60 -3.22 14.93
C ALA A 16 -5.47 -4.01 15.62
N PRO A 17 -5.11 -3.69 16.88
CA PRO A 17 -4.14 -4.47 17.62
C PRO A 17 -4.69 -5.86 17.97
N ILE A 18 -3.83 -6.88 17.97
CA ILE A 18 -4.17 -8.25 18.35
C ILE A 18 -3.82 -8.46 19.83
N GLY A 19 -4.78 -8.20 20.71
CA GLY A 19 -4.60 -8.34 22.16
C GLY A 19 -3.36 -7.59 22.66
N GLN A 20 -2.55 -8.24 23.49
CA GLN A 20 -1.29 -7.70 24.03
C GLN A 20 -0.04 -8.26 23.33
N THR A 21 -0.18 -8.77 22.10
CA THR A 21 0.91 -9.45 21.38
C THR A 21 1.97 -8.51 20.81
N GLY A 22 1.71 -7.20 20.76
CA GLY A 22 2.52 -6.24 20.01
C GLY A 22 2.32 -6.32 18.49
N MET A 23 1.39 -7.17 18.02
CA MET A 23 0.99 -7.30 16.63
C MET A 23 -0.28 -6.49 16.35
N ALA A 24 -0.47 -6.09 15.10
CA ALA A 24 -1.70 -5.51 14.61
C ALA A 24 -2.00 -5.98 13.20
N VAL A 25 -3.28 -6.18 12.90
CA VAL A 25 -3.77 -6.32 11.54
C VAL A 25 -4.25 -4.96 11.04
N TYR A 26 -4.19 -4.74 9.74
CA TYR A 26 -4.72 -3.53 9.14
C TYR A 26 -5.35 -3.81 7.78
N ALA A 27 -6.28 -2.93 7.41
CA ALA A 27 -6.86 -2.87 6.09
C ALA A 27 -6.81 -1.41 5.60
N GLY A 28 -6.51 -1.20 4.33
CA GLY A 28 -6.38 0.12 3.75
C GLY A 28 -7.05 0.23 2.39
N LEU A 29 -7.40 1.47 2.05
CA LEU A 29 -7.94 1.85 0.75
C LEU A 29 -7.21 3.10 0.24
N ASP A 30 -6.68 2.98 -0.96
CA ASP A 30 -5.94 4.01 -1.67
C ASP A 30 -6.68 4.41 -2.93
N TYR A 31 -6.70 5.71 -3.23
CA TYR A 31 -7.16 6.25 -4.50
C TYR A 31 -6.16 7.27 -5.03
N GLY A 32 -5.86 7.22 -6.32
CA GLY A 32 -4.98 8.17 -6.98
C GLY A 32 -5.54 8.62 -8.31
N ARG A 33 -5.36 9.89 -8.65
CA ARG A 33 -5.74 10.44 -9.96
C ARG A 33 -4.70 11.44 -10.47
N VAL A 34 -4.38 11.33 -11.75
CA VAL A 34 -3.49 12.25 -12.46
C VAL A 34 -4.25 13.09 -13.49
N ARG A 35 -3.76 14.29 -13.79
CA ARG A 35 -4.32 15.26 -14.75
C ARG A 35 -3.19 16.05 -15.43
N GLY A 36 -3.52 16.71 -16.55
CA GLY A 36 -2.65 17.62 -17.27
C GLY A 36 -2.13 17.07 -18.60
N SER A 37 -1.65 17.95 -19.47
CA SER A 37 -1.13 17.61 -20.80
C SER A 37 -0.03 16.57 -20.68
N GLN A 38 -0.22 15.42 -21.33
CA GLN A 38 0.75 14.34 -21.35
C GLN A 38 1.34 14.19 -22.76
N PRO A 39 2.67 14.01 -22.89
CA PRO A 39 3.28 13.70 -24.18
C PRO A 39 2.86 12.31 -24.70
N VAL A 40 2.24 11.47 -23.87
CA VAL A 40 1.76 10.12 -24.20
C VAL A 40 0.33 9.93 -23.73
N ALA A 41 -0.51 9.30 -24.55
CA ALA A 41 -1.88 8.94 -24.19
C ALA A 41 -1.89 7.97 -23.00
N LEU A 42 -2.57 8.34 -21.91
CA LEU A 42 -2.73 7.48 -20.75
C LEU A 42 -3.89 6.51 -20.96
N VAL A 43 -3.66 5.23 -20.64
CA VAL A 43 -4.69 4.17 -20.66
C VAL A 43 -5.84 4.45 -19.67
N GLY A 44 -5.57 5.27 -18.65
CA GLY A 44 -6.59 5.94 -17.85
C GLY A 44 -5.94 6.91 -16.87
N THR A 45 -6.75 7.60 -16.06
CA THR A 45 -6.27 8.70 -15.22
C THR A 45 -6.42 8.47 -13.73
N GLN A 46 -7.00 7.34 -13.32
CA GLN A 46 -7.30 7.05 -11.92
C GLN A 46 -7.07 5.57 -11.59
N LEU A 47 -6.71 5.30 -10.34
CA LEU A 47 -6.51 3.96 -9.79
C LEU A 47 -7.07 3.93 -8.37
N ALA A 48 -7.61 2.79 -7.95
CA ALA A 48 -7.90 2.50 -6.55
C ALA A 48 -7.33 1.14 -6.16
N GLY A 49 -6.76 1.07 -4.96
CA GLY A 49 -6.16 -0.14 -4.40
C GLY A 49 -6.73 -0.43 -3.02
N GLY A 50 -6.86 -1.72 -2.70
CA GLY A 50 -7.12 -2.20 -1.36
C GLY A 50 -5.91 -2.96 -0.86
N VAL A 51 -5.62 -2.85 0.43
CA VAL A 51 -4.53 -3.59 1.09
C VAL A 51 -5.03 -4.20 2.38
N ILE A 52 -4.53 -5.38 2.70
CA ILE A 52 -4.60 -5.96 4.03
C ILE A 52 -3.20 -6.34 4.47
N GLY A 53 -2.90 -6.27 5.75
CA GLY A 53 -1.60 -6.65 6.26
C GLY A 53 -1.58 -6.93 7.75
N VAL A 54 -0.43 -7.45 8.19
CA VAL A 54 -0.09 -7.67 9.57
C VAL A 54 1.28 -7.09 9.85
N LYS A 55 1.39 -6.29 10.90
CA LYS A 55 2.64 -5.68 11.32
C LYS A 55 2.83 -5.83 12.82
N GLY A 56 4.07 -5.79 13.24
CA GLY A 56 4.43 -5.92 14.65
C GLY A 56 5.87 -5.56 14.90
N SER A 57 6.23 -5.52 16.18
CA SER A 57 7.62 -5.33 16.58
C SER A 57 7.93 -6.06 17.87
N VAL A 58 9.18 -6.49 18.02
CA VAL A 58 9.71 -7.12 19.23
C VAL A 58 10.94 -6.34 19.69
N MET A 59 10.97 -6.02 20.98
CA MET A 59 12.15 -5.42 21.62
C MET A 59 12.96 -6.52 22.29
N THR A 60 14.27 -6.51 22.08
CA THR A 60 15.22 -7.45 22.67
C THR A 60 16.35 -6.70 23.37
N ARG A 61 17.20 -7.43 24.11
CA ARG A 61 18.43 -6.87 24.70
C ARG A 61 19.44 -6.32 23.68
N PHE A 62 19.26 -6.64 22.40
CA PHE A 62 20.18 -6.29 21.31
C PHE A 62 19.56 -5.29 20.31
N GLY A 63 18.43 -4.68 20.66
CA GLY A 63 17.71 -3.76 19.78
C GLY A 63 16.27 -4.18 19.47
N GLY A 64 15.60 -3.34 18.68
CA GLY A 64 14.22 -3.51 18.26
C GLY A 64 14.12 -4.03 16.83
N TYR A 65 13.22 -4.98 16.61
CA TYR A 65 12.97 -5.59 15.30
C TYR A 65 11.50 -5.43 14.93
N GLY A 66 11.23 -4.86 13.76
CA GLY A 66 9.90 -4.68 13.21
C GLY A 66 9.68 -5.52 11.96
N TYR A 67 8.43 -5.89 11.73
CA TYR A 67 8.01 -6.56 10.49
C TYR A 67 6.67 -6.03 10.01
N ASP A 68 6.47 -6.08 8.70
CA ASP A 68 5.21 -5.81 8.02
C ASP A 68 5.06 -6.80 6.86
N LEU A 69 3.91 -7.46 6.77
CA LEU A 69 3.54 -8.39 5.71
C LEU A 69 2.18 -7.97 5.14
N PHE A 70 2.09 -7.75 3.83
CA PHE A 70 0.86 -7.26 3.23
C PHE A 70 0.53 -7.88 1.87
N ALA A 71 -0.77 -7.89 1.57
CA ALA A 71 -1.34 -8.25 0.29
C ALA A 71 -2.23 -7.12 -0.22
N GLY A 72 -1.96 -6.64 -1.42
CA GLY A 72 -2.72 -5.59 -2.09
C GLY A 72 -3.41 -6.09 -3.36
N THR A 73 -4.55 -5.50 -3.68
CA THR A 73 -5.31 -5.77 -4.91
C THR A 73 -5.83 -4.47 -5.52
N PRO A 74 -5.82 -4.32 -6.86
CA PRO A 74 -6.52 -3.20 -7.49
C PRO A 74 -8.04 -3.33 -7.26
N VAL A 75 -8.62 -2.36 -6.56
CA VAL A 75 -10.08 -2.22 -6.41
C VAL A 75 -10.69 -1.59 -7.66
N TYR A 76 -9.98 -0.62 -8.26
CA TYR A 76 -10.35 -0.04 -9.55
C TYR A 76 -9.10 0.15 -10.41
N LYS A 77 -9.21 -0.23 -11.68
CA LYS A 77 -8.22 0.07 -12.70
C LYS A 77 -8.86 0.35 -14.06
N PRO A 78 -8.30 1.25 -14.90
CA PRO A 78 -8.74 1.43 -16.27
C PRO A 78 -8.57 0.15 -17.09
N SER A 79 -9.43 -0.04 -18.09
CA SER A 79 -9.29 -1.15 -19.05
C SER A 79 -7.94 -1.07 -19.77
N GLY A 80 -7.26 -2.20 -19.93
CA GLY A 80 -5.92 -2.24 -20.53
C GLY A 80 -4.78 -1.80 -19.61
N PHE A 81 -5.06 -1.34 -18.38
CA PHE A 81 -3.98 -0.96 -17.45
C PHE A 81 -3.24 -2.22 -16.95
N PRO A 82 -1.91 -2.33 -17.18
CA PRO A 82 -1.13 -3.49 -16.78
C PRO A 82 -0.92 -3.46 -15.26
N THR A 83 -1.55 -4.40 -14.56
CA THR A 83 -1.37 -4.59 -13.11
C THR A 83 -1.66 -6.03 -12.75
N ASN A 84 -0.98 -6.51 -11.71
CA ASN A 84 -1.25 -7.83 -11.14
C ASN A 84 -2.60 -7.83 -10.42
N ARG A 85 -3.23 -9.01 -10.34
CA ARG A 85 -4.48 -9.20 -9.57
C ARG A 85 -4.23 -9.12 -8.06
N VAL A 86 -3.05 -9.55 -7.63
CA VAL A 86 -2.60 -9.49 -6.23
C VAL A 86 -1.12 -9.08 -6.24
N THR A 87 -0.75 -8.22 -5.31
CA THR A 87 0.64 -7.84 -5.02
C THR A 87 0.94 -8.23 -3.58
N LEU A 88 2.01 -8.97 -3.36
CA LEU A 88 2.48 -9.31 -2.02
C LEU A 88 3.73 -8.49 -1.71
N GLY A 89 3.87 -8.05 -0.47
CA GLY A 89 5.04 -7.32 -0.01
C GLY A 89 5.36 -7.62 1.44
N PHE A 90 6.63 -7.41 1.79
CA PHE A 90 7.09 -7.53 3.15
C PHE A 90 8.16 -6.47 3.43
N GLN A 91 8.26 -6.05 4.69
CA GLN A 91 9.30 -5.16 5.18
C GLN A 91 9.79 -5.68 6.53
N LEU A 92 11.11 -5.64 6.71
CA LEU A 92 11.77 -5.93 7.98
C LEU A 92 12.60 -4.71 8.36
N THR A 93 12.54 -4.32 9.63
CA THR A 93 13.34 -3.22 10.17
C THR A 93 14.08 -3.68 11.42
N ALA A 94 15.31 -3.20 11.60
CA ALA A 94 16.11 -3.44 12.79
C ALA A 94 16.71 -2.11 13.25
N GLN A 95 16.65 -1.85 14.55
CA GLN A 95 17.27 -0.70 15.19
C GLN A 95 18.13 -1.22 16.35
N PHE A 96 19.43 -0.97 16.27
CA PHE A 96 20.46 -1.44 17.21
C PHE A 96 21.19 -0.26 17.86
#